data_AF-A0A1C5F501-F1
#
_entry.id   AF-A0A1C5F501-F1
#
_cell.length_a   1.000
_cell.length_b   1.000
_cell.length_c   1.000
_cell.angle_alpha   90.00
_cell.angle_beta   90.00
_cell.angle_gamma   90.00
#
_symmetry.space_group_name_H-M   'P 1'
#
loop_
_entity.id
_entity.type
_entity.pdbx_description
1 polymer ?
#
loop_
_entity_poly.entity_id
_entity_poly.type
_entity_poly.pdbx_seq_one_letter_code
_entity_poly.pdbx_strand_id
1 'polypeptide(L)'
;MRLPESSGGTSRSQDRLAEIDARIVQLIRQRIEEEHLLADARRAAGLPRTDLSRENETVRYYDQELKTCGANLALLLLVMR
;
A
#
# COMPACT_ATOMS: atom_id res chain seq x y z
N MET A 1 28.51 -37.78 -0.92
CA MET A 1 28.64 -36.42 -1.45
C MET A 1 27.44 -35.61 -0.96
N ARG A 2 27.64 -34.72 0.03
CA ARG A 2 26.56 -33.88 0.60
C ARG A 2 26.74 -32.48 0.00
N LEU A 3 25.70 -31.97 -0.66
CA LEU A 3 25.71 -30.60 -1.19
C LEU A 3 25.87 -29.60 -0.03
N PRO A 4 26.80 -28.63 -0.10
CA PRO A 4 26.97 -27.64 0.95
C PRO A 4 25.86 -26.58 0.88
N GLU A 5 25.17 -26.45 2.02
CA GLU A 5 24.55 -25.25 2.60
C GLU A 5 24.25 -24.06 1.65
N SER A 6 23.17 -24.17 0.87
CA SER A 6 22.56 -23.01 0.18
C SER A 6 21.30 -22.47 0.87
N SER A 7 20.82 -23.15 1.91
CA SER A 7 19.56 -22.84 2.61
C SER A 7 19.63 -21.60 3.52
N GLY A 8 20.81 -21.25 4.05
CA GLY A 8 20.98 -20.11 4.96
C GLY A 8 20.80 -18.74 4.28
N GLY A 9 21.17 -18.62 3.00
CA GLY A 9 20.98 -17.39 2.21
C GLY A 9 19.52 -17.16 1.80
N THR A 10 18.81 -18.24 1.44
CA THR A 10 17.37 -18.20 1.14
C THR A 10 16.56 -17.83 2.37
N SER A 11 16.88 -18.40 3.54
CA SER A 11 16.20 -18.09 4.82
C SER A 11 16.32 -16.60 5.17
N ARG A 12 17.52 -16.02 5.14
CA ARG A 12 17.72 -14.59 5.44
C ARG A 12 16.96 -13.66 4.49
N SER A 13 16.84 -14.06 3.22
CA SER A 13 16.11 -13.29 2.22
C SER A 13 14.60 -13.35 2.46
N GLN A 14 14.09 -14.51 2.88
CA GLN A 14 12.69 -14.69 3.29
C GLN A 14 12.36 -13.88 4.54
N ASP A 15 13.23 -13.88 5.55
CA ASP A 15 13.04 -13.09 6.77
C ASP A 15 12.93 -11.59 6.45
N ARG A 16 13.82 -11.09 5.58
CA ARG A 16 13.79 -9.69 5.16
C ARG A 16 12.54 -9.33 4.37
N LEU A 17 12.05 -10.23 3.51
CA LEU A 17 10.78 -10.04 2.82
C LEU A 17 9.62 -9.98 3.82
N ALA A 18 9.59 -10.87 4.82
CA ALA A 18 8.56 -10.86 5.85
C ALA A 18 8.56 -9.55 6.67
N GLU A 19 9.74 -9.00 6.99
CA GLU A 19 9.86 -7.69 7.64
C GLU A 19 9.31 -6.55 6.77
N ILE A 20 9.61 -6.58 5.46
CA ILE A 20 9.10 -5.61 4.50
C ILE A 20 7.58 -5.72 4.41
N ASP A 21 7.03 -6.93 4.29
CA ASP A 21 5.59 -7.18 4.19
C ASP A 21 4.87 -6.72 5.45
N ALA A 22 5.43 -7.00 6.64
CA ALA A 22 4.89 -6.49 7.90
C ALA A 22 4.82 -4.96 7.92
N ARG A 23 5.87 -4.29 7.40
CA ARG A 23 5.91 -2.83 7.31
C ARG A 23 4.92 -2.28 6.28
N ILE A 24 4.75 -2.95 5.13
CA ILE A 24 3.74 -2.59 4.13
C ILE A 24 2.34 -2.66 4.75
N VAL A 25 2.02 -3.73 5.48
CA VAL A 25 0.72 -3.87 6.15
C VAL A 25 0.50 -2.77 7.18
N GLN A 26 1.51 -2.41 7.97
CA GLN A 26 1.42 -1.31 8.93
C GLN A 26 1.15 0.03 8.23
N LEU A 27 1.87 0.33 7.15
CA LEU A 27 1.68 1.57 6.38
C LEU A 27 0.30 1.63 5.72
N ILE A 28 -0.23 0.51 5.21
CA ILE A 28 -1.57 0.46 4.64
C ILE A 28 -2.63 0.75 5.71
N ARG A 29 -2.48 0.19 6.92
CA ARG A 29 -3.39 0.48 8.04
C ARG A 29 -3.38 1.96 8.43
N GLN A 30 -2.20 2.54 8.57
CA GLN A 30 -2.05 3.97 8.84
C GLN A 30 -2.69 4.83 7.75
N ARG A 31 -2.47 4.48 6.48
CA ARG A 31 -3.10 5.18 5.35
C ARG A 31 -4.63 5.14 5.42
N ILE A 32 -5.22 4.00 5.78
CA ILE A 32 -6.68 3.86 5.93
C ILE A 32 -7.21 4.74 7.06
N GLU A 33 -6.52 4.76 8.20
CA GLU A 33 -6.88 5.61 9.34
C GLU A 33 -6.88 7.11 8.95
N GLU A 34 -5.85 7.56 8.25
CA GLU A 34 -5.77 8.94 7.74
C GLU A 34 -6.86 9.27 6.71
N GLU A 35 -7.21 8.33 5.82
CA GLU A 35 -8.31 8.52 4.88
C GLU A 35 -9.67 8.64 5.59
N HIS A 36 -9.89 7.89 6.67
CA HIS A 36 -11.09 8.05 7.50
C HIS A 36 -11.14 9.42 8.18
N LEU A 37 -10.03 9.86 8.79
CA LEU A 37 -9.94 11.19 9.40
C LEU A 37 -10.21 12.31 8.38
N LEU A 38 -9.66 12.19 7.18
CA LEU A 38 -9.93 13.13 6.09
C LEU A 38 -11.39 13.09 5.64
N ALA A 39 -12.00 11.90 5.52
CA ALA A 39 -13.40 11.77 5.16
C ALA A 39 -14.32 12.41 6.20
N ASP A 40 -14.00 12.30 7.49
CA ASP A 40 -14.72 12.93 8.58
C ASP A 40 -14.58 14.45 8.56
N ALA A 41 -13.37 14.96 8.33
CA ALA A 41 -13.13 16.40 8.15
C ALA A 41 -13.91 16.98 6.97
N ARG A 42 -13.95 16.27 5.83
CA ARG A 42 -14.75 16.67 4.66
C ARG A 42 -16.24 16.69 4.96
N ARG A 43 -16.74 15.68 5.68
CA ARG A 43 -18.15 15.62 6.09
C ARG A 43 -18.50 16.79 7.01
N ALA A 44 -17.65 17.09 8.00
CA ALA A 44 -17.83 18.22 8.89
C ALA A 44 -17.84 19.57 8.14
N ALA A 45 -17.08 19.68 7.05
CA ALA A 45 -17.04 20.85 6.18
C ALA A 45 -18.16 20.89 5.12
N GLY A 46 -19.08 19.91 5.08
CA GLY A 46 -20.14 19.83 4.07
C GLY A 46 -19.63 19.55 2.65
N LEU A 47 -18.41 19.05 2.51
CA LEU A 47 -17.79 18.74 1.22
C LEU A 47 -18.20 17.34 0.72
N PRO A 48 -18.14 17.09 -0.61
CA PRO A 48 -18.38 15.77 -1.16
C PRO A 48 -17.47 14.72 -0.53
N ARG A 49 -17.99 13.51 -0.29
CA ARG A 49 -17.22 12.39 0.26
C ARG A 49 -16.02 12.00 -0.62
N THR A 50 -16.15 12.18 -1.94
CA THR A 50 -15.18 11.77 -2.95
C THR A 50 -14.56 13.01 -3.62
N ASP A 51 -13.26 12.95 -3.84
CA ASP A 51 -12.51 13.90 -4.66
C ASP A 51 -11.87 13.14 -5.83
N LEU A 52 -12.57 13.11 -6.97
CA LEU A 52 -12.15 12.34 -8.13
C LEU A 52 -10.80 12.81 -8.70
N SER A 53 -10.45 14.08 -8.53
CA SER A 53 -9.14 14.58 -8.98
C SER A 53 -8.03 13.95 -8.15
N ARG A 54 -8.17 13.99 -6.82
CA ARG A 54 -7.22 13.37 -5.88
C ARG A 54 -7.13 11.86 -6.03
N GLU A 55 -8.25 11.18 -6.28
CA GLU A 55 -8.26 9.73 -6.53
C GLU A 55 -7.52 9.37 -7.81
N ASN A 56 -7.73 10.13 -8.88
CA ASN A 56 -7.01 9.93 -10.14
C ASN A 56 -5.51 10.22 -10.01
N GLU A 57 -5.12 11.25 -9.25
CA GLU A 57 -3.72 11.52 -8.91
C GLU A 57 -3.09 10.36 -8.15
N THR A 58 -3.82 9.78 -7.20
CA THR A 58 -3.36 8.58 -6.46
C THR A 58 -3.11 7.42 -7.41
N VAL A 59 -4.05 7.13 -8.33
CA VAL A 59 -3.88 6.04 -9.30
C VAL A 59 -2.66 6.28 -10.19
N ARG A 60 -2.49 7.50 -10.73
CA ARG A 60 -1.33 7.86 -11.57
C ARG A 60 -0.02 7.74 -10.81
N TYR A 61 0.02 8.16 -9.56
CA TYR A 61 1.22 8.07 -8.73
C TYR A 61 1.68 6.62 -8.57
N TYR A 62 0.77 5.72 -8.17
CA TYR A 62 1.14 4.31 -8.00
C TYR A 62 1.50 3.65 -9.34
N ASP A 63 0.80 3.98 -10.43
CA ASP A 63 1.12 3.49 -11.77
C ASP A 63 2.52 3.92 -12.23
N GLN A 64 2.93 5.16 -11.95
CA GLN A 64 4.27 5.65 -12.28
C GLN A 64 5.37 4.97 -11.45
N GLU A 65 5.15 4.81 -10.15
CA GLU A 65 6.16 4.25 -9.25
C GLU A 65 6.28 2.72 -9.34
N LEU A 66 5.16 2.01 -9.53
CA LEU A 66 5.10 0.54 -9.47
C LEU A 66 4.75 -0.12 -10.82
N LYS A 67 4.58 0.67 -11.89
CA LYS A 67 4.31 0.22 -13.26
C LYS A 67 3.06 -0.67 -13.32
N THR A 68 3.14 -1.80 -14.02
CA THR A 68 2.01 -2.67 -14.42
C THR A 68 1.04 -3.04 -13.29
N CYS A 69 1.51 -3.14 -12.04
CA CYS A 69 0.65 -3.48 -10.89
C CYS A 69 0.23 -2.26 -10.05
N GLY A 70 0.81 -1.09 -10.32
CA GLY A 70 0.62 0.13 -9.54
C GLY A 70 -0.81 0.64 -9.55
N ALA A 71 -1.40 0.80 -10.74
CA ALA A 71 -2.80 1.20 -10.86
C ALA A 71 -3.75 0.25 -10.09
N ASN A 72 -3.51 -1.07 -10.17
CA ASN A 72 -4.32 -2.06 -9.47
C ASN A 72 -4.17 -1.95 -7.94
N LEU A 73 -2.95 -1.72 -7.45
CA LEU A 73 -2.72 -1.50 -6.02
C LEU A 73 -3.42 -0.22 -5.53
N ALA A 74 -3.34 0.88 -6.27
CA ALA A 74 -4.06 2.11 -5.93
C ALA A 74 -5.57 1.89 -5.86
N LEU A 75 -6.15 1.18 -6.84
CA LEU A 75 -7.58 0.88 -6.83
C LEU A 75 -7.98 0.04 -5.61
N LEU A 76 -7.19 -0.97 -5.23
CA LEU A 76 -7.43 -1.72 -4.00
C LEU A 76 -7.39 -0.82 -2.76
N LEU A 77 -6.39 0.07 -2.68
CA LEU A 77 -6.24 1.02 -1.56
C LEU A 77 -7.39 2.05 -1.49
N LEU A 78 -8.01 2.40 -2.62
CA LEU A 78 -9.18 3.28 -2.67
C LEU A 78 -10.49 2.57 -2.27
N VAL A 79 -10.55 1.24 -2.38
CA VAL A 79 -11.69 0.44 -1.92
C VAL A 79 -11.62 0.18 -0.41
N MET A 80 -10.42 0.12 0.17
CA MET A 80 -10.20 -0.17 1.60
C MET A 80 -10.40 1.04 2.55
N ARG A 81 -10.84 2.19 2.05
CA ARG A 81 -11.01 3.46 2.81
C ARG A 81 -12.41 3.67 3.37
#